data_AF-A0A7I4YA89-F1
#
_entry.id   AF-A0A7I4YA89-F1
#
_cell.length_a   1.000
_cell.length_b   1.000
_cell.length_c   1.000
_cell.angle_alpha   90.00
_cell.angle_beta   90.00
_cell.angle_gamma   90.00
#
_symmetry.space_group_name_H-M   'P 1'
#
loop_
_entity.id
_entity.type
_entity.pdbx_description
1 polymer ?
#
loop_
_entity_poly.entity_id
_entity_poly.type
_entity_poly.pdbx_seq_one_letter_code
_entity_poly.pdbx_strand_id
1 'polypeptide(L)'
;MERNQSKGKLYQAQYFPFTPLFPHLQPSDRTAITKNQQTTTGSDDCKSNVALEEPNDLSLNQPKDYFPWNRLPKELQVKVLRNLTRSDLDKCRVLNRKTFQLIRHNEKSMKRRIIEYLQIRIFETEKSFRLGMFVRCSEVGITHDRDLSMLNRRKQRTPYTFEHALQHLQESFSPWSCSILPKLLKNATIQHLQIGYLLQGRLTDNILWPISSCLLNVDCRVQRLSIEDTSFAAVTSSVFLEFLRNAAPTHIFIYGIRDCSYDNFSPEVLEFIVTRPKFEIIYVQPEPFPIDDDIFAKLTASEFTINVTTKITADGIKSFVGGLASGKHEVVKGLIRTGVFSSSSPFSTPSNVKVSLITDPNNMYNSKPYYIEITATTKCTAKTKT
;
A
#
# COMPACT_ATOMS: atom_id res chain seq x y z
N MET A 1 -15.65 56.49 -28.92
CA MET A 1 -14.74 56.78 -27.80
C MET A 1 -15.52 56.47 -26.54
N GLU A 2 -15.10 55.45 -25.78
CA GLU A 2 -15.33 55.18 -24.35
C GLU A 2 -15.25 53.67 -24.10
N ARG A 3 -14.10 53.22 -23.59
CA ARG A 3 -13.87 51.86 -23.09
C ARG A 3 -13.96 51.91 -21.57
N ASN A 4 -14.98 51.27 -21.01
CA ASN A 4 -15.05 50.99 -19.58
C ASN A 4 -14.12 49.82 -19.23
N GLN A 5 -13.05 50.08 -18.48
CA GLN A 5 -12.18 49.07 -17.88
C GLN A 5 -12.67 48.74 -16.46
N SER A 6 -13.22 47.55 -16.26
CA SER A 6 -13.42 46.99 -14.92
C SER A 6 -12.11 46.38 -14.42
N LYS A 7 -11.55 46.96 -13.35
CA LYS A 7 -10.39 46.41 -12.64
C LYS A 7 -10.85 45.27 -11.73
N GLY A 8 -10.57 44.03 -12.13
CA GLY A 8 -10.69 42.85 -11.26
C GLY A 8 -9.61 42.85 -10.18
N LYS A 9 -10.01 42.79 -8.91
CA LYS A 9 -9.10 42.63 -7.76
C LYS A 9 -8.58 41.18 -7.72
N LEU A 10 -7.27 40.99 -7.82
CA LEU A 10 -6.60 39.73 -7.53
C LEU A 10 -6.66 39.47 -6.01
N TYR A 11 -7.25 38.35 -5.60
CA TYR A 11 -7.11 37.82 -4.25
C TYR A 11 -5.76 37.10 -4.14
N GLN A 12 -4.88 37.59 -3.25
CA GLN A 12 -3.67 36.88 -2.84
C GLN A 12 -4.06 35.75 -1.89
N ALA A 13 -3.78 34.51 -2.28
CA ALA A 13 -3.83 33.37 -1.36
C ALA A 13 -2.59 33.41 -0.45
N GLN A 14 -2.80 33.64 0.84
CA GLN A 14 -1.76 33.56 1.86
C GLN A 14 -1.42 32.08 2.12
N TYR A 15 -0.17 31.72 1.89
CA TYR A 15 0.39 30.41 2.25
C TYR A 15 0.71 30.39 3.75
N PHE A 16 0.03 29.52 4.51
CA PHE A 16 0.44 29.16 5.87
C PHE A 16 1.33 27.91 5.84
N PRO A 17 2.53 27.94 6.45
CA PRO A 17 3.30 26.72 6.66
C PRO A 17 2.72 25.91 7.82
N PHE A 18 2.26 24.69 7.55
CA PHE A 18 1.88 23.74 8.58
C PHE A 18 3.08 22.88 9.01
N THR A 19 3.43 22.94 10.28
CA THR A 19 4.39 22.07 10.96
C THR A 19 3.67 20.81 11.45
N PRO A 20 4.06 19.59 11.07
CA PRO A 20 3.44 18.39 11.63
C PRO A 20 4.00 18.12 13.04
N LEU A 21 3.13 18.21 14.05
CA LEU A 21 3.39 17.75 15.42
C LEU A 21 3.07 16.24 15.50
N PHE A 22 4.08 15.42 15.78
CA PHE A 22 3.90 14.06 16.29
C PHE A 22 4.67 13.90 17.61
N PRO A 23 4.07 13.30 18.66
CA PRO A 23 4.75 13.09 19.93
C PRO A 23 5.68 11.87 19.89
N HIS A 24 6.86 12.02 20.48
CA HIS A 24 7.84 10.96 20.73
C HIS A 24 7.28 9.88 21.67
N LEU A 25 7.22 8.64 21.19
CA LEU A 25 7.09 7.44 22.04
C LEU A 25 8.49 6.90 22.36
N GLN A 26 8.88 6.93 23.64
CA GLN A 26 10.07 6.23 24.12
C GLN A 26 9.78 4.74 24.30
N PRO A 27 10.71 3.83 23.96
CA PRO A 27 10.57 2.41 24.22
C PRO A 27 11.01 2.06 25.65
N SER A 28 10.12 1.41 26.40
CA SER A 28 10.38 0.88 27.75
C SER A 28 11.14 -0.44 27.73
N ASP A 29 11.81 -0.70 28.84
CA ASP A 29 12.84 -1.70 29.09
C ASP A 29 12.50 -3.16 28.84
N ARG A 30 13.52 -3.90 28.38
CA ARG A 30 13.59 -5.36 28.32
C ARG A 30 13.93 -5.92 29.70
N THR A 31 13.07 -6.77 30.25
CA THR A 31 13.40 -7.66 31.36
C THR A 31 13.98 -8.98 30.86
N ALA A 32 15.08 -9.38 31.49
CA ALA A 32 15.82 -10.62 31.24
C ALA A 32 15.08 -11.85 31.79
N ILE A 33 15.13 -12.97 31.06
CA ILE A 33 14.71 -14.28 31.55
C ILE A 33 15.96 -15.12 31.85
N THR A 34 16.01 -15.58 33.09
CA THR A 34 17.08 -16.33 33.76
C THR A 34 17.14 -17.79 33.28
N LYS A 35 18.37 -18.31 33.19
CA LYS A 35 18.69 -19.73 33.00
C LYS A 35 18.23 -20.55 34.20
N ASN A 36 17.71 -21.76 33.96
CA ASN A 36 17.75 -22.85 34.92
C ASN A 36 18.38 -24.09 34.28
N GLN A 37 19.31 -24.66 35.04
CA GLN A 37 19.99 -25.94 34.84
C GLN A 37 19.05 -27.09 35.18
N GLN A 38 19.23 -28.24 34.52
CA GLN A 38 19.06 -29.52 35.19
C GLN A 38 19.91 -30.61 34.53
N THR A 39 20.66 -31.29 35.39
CA THR A 39 21.47 -32.49 35.22
C THR A 39 20.62 -33.76 35.16
N THR A 40 21.06 -34.76 34.39
CA THR A 40 20.95 -36.19 34.76
C THR A 40 21.94 -37.03 33.96
N THR A 41 22.66 -37.88 34.68
CA THR A 41 23.62 -38.90 34.27
C THR A 41 22.95 -40.28 34.08
N GLY A 42 23.56 -41.15 33.27
CA GLY A 42 23.29 -42.59 33.12
C GLY A 42 23.81 -43.07 31.75
N SER A 43 25.01 -43.64 31.61
CA SER A 43 25.41 -45.03 31.87
C SER A 43 24.56 -46.06 31.12
N ASP A 44 25.07 -46.62 30.02
CA ASP A 44 25.50 -48.03 29.98
C ASP A 44 26.07 -48.44 28.60
N ASP A 45 27.04 -49.35 28.69
CA ASP A 45 27.86 -49.95 27.64
C ASP A 45 27.08 -50.78 26.60
N CYS A 46 27.61 -50.85 25.38
CA CYS A 46 27.65 -52.11 24.64
C CYS A 46 28.73 -52.10 23.54
N LYS A 47 29.69 -53.02 23.69
CA LYS A 47 30.75 -53.38 22.73
C LYS A 47 30.17 -54.26 21.62
N SER A 48 30.61 -54.03 20.39
CA SER A 48 30.82 -55.11 19.41
C SER A 48 31.86 -54.71 18.37
N ASN A 49 32.94 -55.48 18.29
CA ASN A 49 33.97 -55.42 17.27
C ASN A 49 33.53 -56.23 16.04
N VAL A 50 33.63 -55.66 14.84
CA VAL A 50 33.82 -56.41 13.58
C VAL A 50 34.78 -55.61 12.70
N ALA A 51 35.72 -56.32 12.09
CA ALA A 51 36.93 -55.84 11.45
C ALA A 51 36.73 -55.39 9.98
N LEU A 52 37.57 -54.40 9.61
CA LEU A 52 38.26 -54.14 8.33
C LEU A 52 37.55 -54.49 7.01
N GLU A 53 37.28 -53.45 6.22
CA GLU A 53 37.74 -53.31 4.83
C GLU A 53 37.78 -51.81 4.46
N GLU A 54 38.98 -51.29 4.17
CA GLU A 54 39.16 -49.95 3.59
C GLU A 54 38.85 -49.98 2.08
N PRO A 55 38.18 -48.93 1.58
CA PRO A 55 38.61 -48.35 0.33
C PRO A 55 38.90 -46.86 0.50
N ASN A 56 40.11 -46.48 0.07
CA ASN A 56 40.61 -45.14 -0.19
C ASN A 56 39.52 -44.08 -0.39
N ASP A 57 39.31 -43.24 0.62
CA ASP A 57 38.56 -42.01 0.48
C ASP A 57 39.43 -40.85 0.94
N LEU A 58 39.69 -39.94 0.00
CA LEU A 58 40.33 -38.64 0.23
C LEU A 58 39.39 -37.75 1.04
N SER A 59 39.08 -38.13 2.29
CA SER A 59 38.29 -37.32 3.19
C SER A 59 39.20 -36.28 3.83
N LEU A 60 39.22 -35.09 3.22
CA LEU A 60 39.62 -33.87 3.92
C LEU A 60 38.95 -33.86 5.31
N ASN A 61 39.77 -33.70 6.35
CA ASN A 61 39.37 -33.33 7.71
C ASN A 61 38.37 -32.17 7.69
N GLN A 62 37.07 -32.44 7.54
CA GLN A 62 36.03 -31.47 7.81
C GLN A 62 35.68 -31.57 9.29
N PRO A 63 35.75 -30.46 10.05
CA PRO A 63 35.39 -30.47 11.45
C PRO A 63 33.95 -30.99 11.62
N LYS A 64 33.78 -31.99 12.50
CA LYS A 64 32.51 -32.72 12.74
C LYS A 64 31.34 -31.86 13.25
N ASP A 65 31.57 -30.57 13.51
CA ASP A 65 30.59 -29.66 14.11
C ASP A 65 29.96 -28.66 13.11
N TYR A 66 30.09 -28.89 11.81
CA TYR A 66 29.50 -27.99 10.82
C TYR A 66 28.01 -28.27 10.61
N PHE A 67 27.17 -27.30 10.96
CA PHE A 67 25.75 -27.33 10.64
C PHE A 67 25.55 -27.45 9.12
N PRO A 68 24.83 -28.47 8.61
CA PRO A 68 24.80 -28.78 7.18
C PRO A 68 23.83 -27.86 6.43
N TRP A 69 24.13 -26.55 6.41
CA TRP A 69 23.31 -25.51 5.81
C TRP A 69 22.83 -25.84 4.39
N ASN A 70 23.72 -26.40 3.57
CA ASN A 70 23.45 -26.74 2.18
C ASN A 70 22.46 -27.92 2.01
N ARG A 71 22.17 -28.66 3.08
CA ARG A 71 21.21 -29.77 3.09
C ARG A 71 19.81 -29.34 3.53
N LEU A 72 19.63 -28.12 4.03
CA LEU A 72 18.30 -27.61 4.35
C LEU A 72 17.48 -27.36 3.08
N PRO A 73 16.17 -27.64 3.08
CA PRO A 73 15.24 -27.15 2.06
C PRO A 73 15.37 -25.63 1.89
N LYS A 74 15.25 -25.13 0.65
CA LYS A 74 15.45 -23.71 0.34
C LYS A 74 14.49 -22.81 1.14
N GLU A 75 13.27 -23.26 1.39
CA GLU A 75 12.26 -22.52 2.16
C GLU A 75 12.71 -22.31 3.61
N LEU A 76 13.32 -23.32 4.22
CA LEU A 76 13.85 -23.25 5.59
C LEU A 76 15.09 -22.37 5.66
N GLN A 77 15.98 -22.44 4.67
CA GLN A 77 17.12 -21.52 4.59
C GLN A 77 16.65 -20.05 4.55
N VAL A 78 15.65 -19.73 3.73
CA VAL A 78 15.07 -18.38 3.64
C VAL A 78 14.40 -17.97 4.95
N LYS A 79 13.65 -18.88 5.59
CA LYS A 79 12.95 -18.60 6.86
C LYS A 79 13.94 -18.31 8.00
N VAL A 80 15.03 -19.07 8.08
CA VAL A 80 16.10 -18.83 9.07
C VAL A 80 16.78 -17.48 8.79
N LEU A 81 17.14 -17.19 7.53
CA LEU A 81 17.80 -15.92 7.18
C LEU A 81 16.92 -14.68 7.40
N ARG A 82 15.59 -14.79 7.28
CA ARG A 82 14.66 -13.69 7.57
C ARG A 82 14.62 -13.33 9.07
N ASN A 83 14.94 -14.26 9.94
CA ASN A 83 14.90 -14.08 11.40
C ASN A 83 16.25 -13.70 12.01
N LEU A 84 17.34 -13.78 11.23
CA LEU A 84 18.68 -13.42 11.70
C LEU A 84 18.94 -11.94 11.47
N THR A 85 19.42 -11.25 12.50
CA THR A 85 19.95 -9.89 12.34
C THR A 85 21.35 -9.95 11.74
N ARG A 86 21.84 -8.81 11.22
CA ARG A 86 23.21 -8.71 10.69
C ARG A 86 24.26 -9.04 11.75
N SER A 87 23.98 -8.70 13.01
CA SER A 87 24.86 -9.05 14.15
C SER A 87 24.90 -10.57 14.39
N ASP A 88 23.79 -11.28 14.18
CA ASP A 88 23.74 -12.73 14.35
C ASP A 88 24.55 -13.44 13.24
N LEU A 89 24.47 -12.92 12.00
CA LEU A 89 25.25 -13.42 10.88
C LEU A 89 26.76 -13.20 11.07
N ASP A 90 27.16 -12.03 11.57
CA ASP A 90 28.57 -11.69 11.82
C ASP A 90 29.17 -12.52 12.98
N LYS A 91 28.34 -12.97 13.93
CA LYS A 91 28.75 -13.83 15.06
C LYS A 91 28.83 -15.31 14.70
N CYS A 92 28.20 -15.74 13.60
CA CYS A 92 28.31 -17.09 13.08
C CYS A 92 29.69 -17.34 12.46
N ARG A 93 30.71 -17.56 13.32
CA ARG A 93 32.08 -18.00 12.94
C ARG A 93 32.12 -19.30 12.12
N VAL A 94 31.01 -20.05 12.09
CA VAL A 94 30.84 -21.36 11.46
C VAL A 94 30.18 -21.28 10.09
N LEU A 95 30.05 -20.10 9.48
CA LEU A 95 29.65 -20.00 8.07
C LEU A 95 30.90 -19.88 7.22
N ASN A 96 31.13 -20.88 6.35
CA ASN A 96 32.27 -20.81 5.43
C ASN A 96 32.09 -19.60 4.49
N ARG A 97 33.19 -19.06 3.99
CA ARG A 97 33.19 -17.87 3.12
C ARG A 97 32.21 -17.94 1.95
N LYS A 98 32.02 -19.11 1.34
CA LYS A 98 31.03 -19.36 0.28
C LYS A 98 29.60 -19.24 0.79
N THR A 99 29.26 -19.80 1.96
CA THR A 99 27.92 -19.66 2.56
C THR A 99 27.65 -18.22 2.98
N PHE A 100 28.63 -17.52 3.54
CA PHE A 100 28.49 -16.09 3.84
C PHE A 100 28.32 -15.23 2.59
N GLN A 101 29.05 -15.54 1.51
CA GLN A 101 28.86 -14.89 0.21
C GLN A 101 27.49 -15.21 -0.40
N LEU A 102 27.01 -16.45 -0.28
CA LEU A 102 25.68 -16.86 -0.71
C LEU A 102 24.60 -16.13 0.08
N ILE A 103 24.73 -16.07 1.41
CA ILE A 103 23.82 -15.33 2.29
C ILE A 103 23.87 -13.84 1.95
N ARG A 104 25.03 -13.22 1.77
CA ARG A 104 25.15 -11.81 1.41
C ARG A 104 24.61 -11.51 0.01
N HIS A 105 24.77 -12.44 -0.93
CA HIS A 105 24.19 -12.37 -2.27
C HIS A 105 22.67 -12.50 -2.19
N ASN A 106 22.17 -13.40 -1.35
CA ASN A 106 20.74 -13.63 -1.12
C ASN A 106 20.11 -12.56 -0.22
N GLU A 107 20.83 -11.93 0.69
CA GLU A 107 20.30 -10.90 1.60
C GLU A 107 19.96 -9.64 0.79
N LYS A 108 20.80 -9.33 -0.22
CA LYS A 108 20.50 -8.31 -1.24
C LYS A 108 19.27 -8.66 -2.11
N SER A 109 18.95 -9.94 -2.29
CA SER A 109 17.74 -10.37 -3.02
C SER A 109 16.52 -10.57 -2.11
N MET A 110 16.73 -10.76 -0.80
CA MET A 110 15.69 -11.06 0.19
C MET A 110 15.17 -9.83 0.93
N LYS A 111 15.98 -8.79 1.12
CA LYS A 111 15.52 -7.52 1.71
C LYS A 111 15.03 -6.60 0.61
N ARG A 112 13.71 -6.66 0.35
CA ARG A 112 13.04 -5.62 -0.43
C ARG A 112 13.32 -4.28 0.25
N ARG A 113 13.74 -3.28 -0.54
CA ARG A 113 13.91 -1.92 0.00
C ARG A 113 12.55 -1.39 0.42
N ILE A 114 12.50 -0.69 1.55
CA ILE A 114 11.27 -0.04 2.00
C ILE A 114 11.34 1.42 1.59
N ILE A 115 10.39 1.84 0.76
CA ILE A 115 10.17 3.24 0.45
C ILE A 115 8.96 3.64 1.29
N GLU A 116 9.17 4.49 2.28
CA GLU A 116 8.09 4.88 3.20
C GLU A 116 7.02 5.64 2.46
N TYR A 117 7.44 6.54 1.57
CA TYR A 117 6.52 7.42 0.89
C TYR A 117 7.06 7.85 -0.48
N LEU A 118 6.25 7.68 -1.51
CA LEU A 118 6.49 8.16 -2.88
C LEU A 118 5.31 9.04 -3.29
N GLN A 119 5.53 10.32 -3.50
CA GLN A 119 4.51 11.26 -3.94
C GLN A 119 4.79 11.77 -5.35
N ILE A 120 3.78 11.70 -6.19
CA ILE A 120 3.76 12.24 -7.55
C ILE A 120 2.73 13.37 -7.58
N ARG A 121 3.23 14.59 -7.60
CA ARG A 121 2.41 15.81 -7.61
C ARG A 121 2.25 16.32 -9.03
N ILE A 122 1.01 16.48 -9.45
CA ILE A 122 0.65 17.04 -10.76
C ILE A 122 0.12 18.45 -10.51
N PHE A 123 0.75 19.43 -11.13
CA PHE A 123 0.32 20.82 -11.10
C PHE A 123 0.05 21.25 -12.52
N GLU A 124 -1.13 21.79 -12.78
CA GLU A 124 -1.46 22.33 -14.09
C GLU A 124 -2.15 23.68 -13.88
N THR A 125 -1.70 24.66 -14.63
CA THR A 125 -2.31 25.98 -14.75
C THR A 125 -2.44 26.29 -16.24
N GLU A 126 -3.23 27.31 -16.59
CA GLU A 126 -3.35 27.78 -17.98
C GLU A 126 -1.99 28.07 -18.65
N LYS A 127 -0.96 28.38 -17.86
CA LYS A 127 0.35 28.85 -18.34
C LYS A 127 1.47 27.86 -18.11
N SER A 128 1.28 26.84 -17.29
CA SER A 128 2.35 25.91 -16.93
C SER A 128 1.81 24.58 -16.44
N PHE A 129 2.46 23.51 -16.87
CA PHE A 129 2.35 22.22 -16.22
C PHE A 129 3.59 22.01 -15.35
N ARG A 130 3.51 21.32 -14.21
CA ARG A 130 4.66 20.88 -13.43
C ARG A 130 4.40 19.51 -12.84
N LEU A 131 5.40 18.65 -12.94
CA LEU A 131 5.42 17.36 -12.27
C LEU A 131 6.46 17.41 -11.15
N GLY A 132 6.02 17.18 -9.92
CA GLY A 132 6.87 17.05 -8.75
C GLY A 132 6.95 15.60 -8.31
N MET A 133 8.13 15.14 -7.96
CA MET A 133 8.33 13.81 -7.39
C MET A 133 9.08 13.91 -6.07
N PHE A 134 8.51 13.35 -5.02
CA PHE A 134 9.09 13.35 -3.68
C PHE A 134 9.20 11.92 -3.18
N VAL A 135 10.36 11.56 -2.64
CA VAL A 135 10.63 10.22 -2.13
C VAL A 135 11.20 10.33 -0.72
N ARG A 136 10.61 9.56 0.20
CA ARG A 136 11.18 9.29 1.51
C ARG A 136 11.54 7.81 1.62
N CYS A 137 12.80 7.54 1.95
CA CYS A 137 13.30 6.19 2.19
C CYS A 137 13.92 6.11 3.58
N SER A 138 13.67 5.00 4.29
CA SER A 138 14.47 4.60 5.45
C SER A 138 15.53 3.61 5.02
N GLU A 139 16.80 4.05 5.01
CA GLU A 139 17.94 3.14 5.01
C GLU A 139 18.45 3.06 6.44
N VAL A 140 18.32 1.89 7.08
CA VAL A 140 18.91 1.50 8.38
C VAL A 140 19.12 2.70 9.34
N GLY A 141 18.03 3.27 9.85
CA GLY A 141 18.07 4.30 10.90
C GLY A 141 18.27 5.74 10.43
N ILE A 142 18.36 6.00 9.12
CA ILE A 142 18.43 7.36 8.56
C ILE A 142 17.30 7.56 7.56
N THR A 143 16.40 8.49 7.85
CA THR A 143 15.37 8.97 6.92
C THR A 143 15.99 9.97 5.95
N HIS A 144 15.99 9.63 4.66
CA HIS A 144 16.41 10.54 3.61
C HIS A 144 15.18 11.03 2.83
N ASP A 145 14.86 12.31 2.99
CA ASP A 145 13.90 13.01 2.13
C ASP A 145 14.65 13.49 0.88
N ARG A 146 14.27 12.95 -0.27
CA ARG A 146 14.81 13.37 -1.58
C ARG A 146 13.69 13.98 -2.41
N ASP A 147 13.79 15.30 -2.59
CA ASP A 147 13.01 15.99 -3.59
C ASP A 147 13.64 15.77 -4.97
N LEU A 148 13.03 14.89 -5.77
CA LEU A 148 13.47 14.60 -7.14
C LEU A 148 12.98 15.67 -8.13
N SER A 149 12.13 16.61 -7.71
CA SER A 149 11.65 17.70 -8.54
C SER A 149 12.75 18.74 -8.87
N MET A 150 13.86 18.71 -8.14
CA MET A 150 15.00 19.64 -8.30
C MET A 150 15.84 19.41 -9.57
N LEU A 151 15.60 18.34 -10.32
CA LEU A 151 16.34 18.08 -11.57
C LEU A 151 16.07 19.12 -12.68
N ASN A 152 14.98 19.89 -12.61
CA ASN A 152 14.52 20.69 -13.76
C ASN A 152 14.51 22.23 -13.59
N ARG A 153 14.78 22.78 -12.41
CA ARG A 153 14.65 24.26 -12.22
C ARG A 153 15.76 25.09 -12.84
N ARG A 154 16.94 24.53 -13.16
CA ARG A 154 18.14 25.36 -13.41
C ARG A 154 18.40 25.75 -14.87
N LYS A 155 17.59 25.36 -15.87
CA LYS A 155 17.97 25.61 -17.28
C LYS A 155 16.89 26.05 -18.30
N GLN A 156 15.60 26.13 -17.96
CA GLN A 156 14.59 26.39 -19.00
C GLN A 156 14.16 27.86 -19.04
N ARG A 157 14.56 28.55 -20.12
CA ARG A 157 14.05 29.87 -20.53
C ARG A 157 12.72 29.78 -21.29
N THR A 158 12.29 28.58 -21.65
CA THR A 158 11.05 28.31 -22.40
C THR A 158 9.90 27.88 -21.47
N PRO A 159 8.63 28.13 -21.84
CA PRO A 159 7.49 27.62 -21.11
C PRO A 159 7.52 26.09 -21.00
N TYR A 160 7.35 25.56 -19.79
CA TYR A 160 7.31 24.13 -19.55
C TYR A 160 5.90 23.61 -19.84
N THR A 161 5.73 22.99 -21.01
CA THR A 161 4.45 22.47 -21.49
C THR A 161 4.15 21.08 -20.93
N PHE A 162 2.91 20.61 -21.13
CA PHE A 162 2.48 19.26 -20.74
C PHE A 162 3.34 18.16 -21.39
N GLU A 163 3.68 18.33 -22.66
CA GLU A 163 4.47 17.38 -23.46
C GLU A 163 5.89 17.22 -22.91
N HIS A 164 6.53 18.33 -22.53
CA HIS A 164 7.85 18.30 -21.90
C HIS A 164 7.81 17.56 -20.56
N ALA A 165 6.75 17.76 -19.77
CA ALA A 165 6.59 17.08 -18.50
C ALA A 165 6.31 15.59 -18.66
N LEU A 166 5.51 15.23 -19.66
CA LEU A 166 5.25 13.85 -20.01
C LEU A 166 6.52 13.12 -20.48
N GLN A 167 7.31 13.76 -21.34
CA GLN A 167 8.60 13.21 -21.77
C GLN A 167 9.53 13.00 -20.56
N HIS A 168 9.65 13.98 -19.67
CA HIS A 168 10.47 13.85 -18.47
C HIS A 168 9.97 12.75 -17.53
N LEU A 169 8.65 12.56 -17.41
CA LEU A 169 8.05 11.45 -16.66
C LEU A 169 8.45 10.11 -17.29
N GLN A 170 8.28 9.97 -18.60
CA GLN A 170 8.63 8.76 -19.34
C GLN A 170 10.12 8.44 -19.19
N GLU A 171 11.00 9.43 -19.30
CA GLU A 171 12.44 9.28 -19.06
C GLU A 171 12.75 8.89 -17.61
N SER A 172 12.05 9.47 -16.64
CA SER A 172 12.25 9.20 -15.21
C SER A 172 11.77 7.81 -14.79
N PHE A 173 10.74 7.28 -15.43
CA PHE A 173 10.16 5.96 -15.13
C PHE A 173 10.61 4.86 -16.11
N SER A 174 11.30 5.22 -17.20
CA SER A 174 11.81 4.24 -18.15
C SER A 174 12.77 3.27 -17.47
N PRO A 175 12.50 1.95 -17.48
CA PRO A 175 13.38 0.97 -16.85
C PRO A 175 14.76 0.88 -17.53
N TRP A 176 14.86 1.42 -18.75
CA TRP A 176 16.05 1.42 -19.59
C TRP A 176 16.88 2.70 -19.45
N SER A 177 16.31 3.76 -18.86
CA SER A 177 17.04 5.01 -18.68
C SER A 177 18.02 4.91 -17.51
N CYS A 178 19.06 5.74 -17.53
CA CYS A 178 19.98 5.88 -16.40
C CYS A 178 19.34 6.56 -15.17
N SER A 179 18.02 6.78 -15.18
CA SER A 179 17.29 7.48 -14.13
C SER A 179 17.46 6.79 -12.77
N ILE A 180 17.37 7.62 -11.73
CA ILE A 180 17.57 7.18 -10.35
C ILE A 180 16.38 6.35 -9.87
N LEU A 181 15.19 6.58 -10.43
CA LEU A 181 13.95 6.06 -9.90
C LEU A 181 13.76 4.55 -10.12
N PRO A 182 13.92 3.95 -11.31
CA PRO A 182 13.83 2.49 -11.46
C PRO A 182 14.85 1.76 -10.60
N LYS A 183 16.06 2.33 -10.43
CA LYS A 183 17.09 1.80 -9.54
C LYS A 183 16.71 1.87 -8.06
N LEU A 184 15.93 2.88 -7.69
CA LEU A 184 15.37 3.05 -6.35
C LEU A 184 14.21 2.06 -6.12
N LEU A 185 13.31 1.93 -7.10
CA LEU A 185 12.09 1.11 -7.04
C LEU A 185 12.37 -0.39 -7.21
N LYS A 186 13.52 -0.78 -7.74
CA LYS A 186 13.85 -2.19 -8.00
C LYS A 186 13.74 -3.05 -6.74
N ASN A 187 12.82 -4.02 -6.81
CA ASN A 187 12.44 -4.92 -5.72
C ASN A 187 12.06 -4.17 -4.43
N ALA A 188 11.49 -2.97 -4.56
CA ALA A 188 11.05 -2.17 -3.43
C ALA A 188 9.62 -2.54 -2.99
N THR A 189 9.31 -2.22 -1.75
CA THR A 189 7.95 -2.12 -1.23
C THR A 189 7.71 -0.68 -0.86
N ILE A 190 6.81 -0.02 -1.57
CA ILE A 190 6.35 1.33 -1.27
C ILE A 190 5.24 1.20 -0.23
N GLN A 191 5.46 1.73 0.97
CA GLN A 191 4.43 1.74 2.02
C GLN A 191 3.27 2.64 1.61
N HIS A 192 3.55 3.81 1.03
CA HIS A 192 2.53 4.74 0.56
C HIS A 192 2.93 5.42 -0.76
N LEU A 193 2.21 5.08 -1.84
CA LEU A 193 2.26 5.77 -3.11
C LEU A 193 1.11 6.77 -3.18
N GLN A 194 1.41 8.05 -3.31
CA GLN A 194 0.41 9.11 -3.47
C GLN A 194 0.53 9.76 -4.85
N ILE A 195 -0.59 9.85 -5.56
CA ILE A 195 -0.71 10.52 -6.86
C ILE A 195 -1.74 11.64 -6.72
N GLY A 196 -1.37 12.84 -7.14
CA GLY A 196 -2.19 14.02 -6.91
C GLY A 196 -1.99 14.58 -5.50
N TYR A 197 -2.50 15.80 -5.30
CA TYR A 197 -2.47 16.55 -4.02
C TYR A 197 -3.07 17.96 -4.19
N LEU A 198 -3.30 18.42 -5.42
CA LEU A 198 -3.70 19.81 -5.69
C LEU A 198 -4.82 19.87 -6.70
N LEU A 199 -5.82 20.69 -6.36
CA LEU A 199 -7.13 20.83 -6.99
C LEU A 199 -7.13 21.23 -8.49
N GLN A 200 -5.97 21.26 -9.15
CA GLN A 200 -5.84 21.70 -10.55
C GLN A 200 -5.08 20.69 -11.44
N GLY A 201 -4.50 19.62 -10.89
CA GLY A 201 -3.78 18.64 -11.70
C GLY A 201 -4.73 17.67 -12.40
N ARG A 202 -4.57 17.48 -13.72
CA ARG A 202 -5.27 16.43 -14.47
C ARG A 202 -4.44 15.14 -14.50
N LEU A 203 -5.04 14.03 -14.05
CA LEU A 203 -4.48 12.71 -14.25
C LEU A 203 -4.85 12.25 -15.67
N THR A 204 -3.91 11.62 -16.36
CA THR A 204 -4.13 11.12 -17.73
C THR A 204 -3.53 9.72 -17.86
N ASP A 205 -4.01 8.97 -18.85
CA ASP A 205 -3.42 7.66 -19.19
C ASP A 205 -1.92 7.75 -19.46
N ASN A 206 -1.49 8.82 -20.12
CA ASN A 206 -0.08 9.07 -20.41
C ASN A 206 0.77 9.26 -19.14
N ILE A 207 0.17 9.69 -18.03
CA ILE A 207 0.86 9.79 -16.74
C ILE A 207 0.86 8.44 -16.03
N LEU A 208 -0.27 7.73 -16.03
CA LEU A 208 -0.41 6.44 -15.36
C LEU A 208 0.43 5.34 -15.99
N TRP A 209 0.51 5.32 -17.33
CA TRP A 209 1.17 4.25 -18.07
C TRP A 209 2.67 4.10 -17.74
N PRO A 210 3.51 5.16 -17.77
CA PRO A 210 4.93 5.03 -17.39
C PRO A 210 5.11 4.58 -15.94
N ILE A 211 4.26 5.06 -15.03
CA ILE A 211 4.31 4.67 -13.61
C ILE A 211 3.99 3.18 -13.49
N SER A 212 2.86 2.75 -14.07
CA SER A 212 2.40 1.36 -14.12
C SER A 212 3.47 0.42 -14.66
N SER A 213 4.01 0.74 -15.84
CA SER A 213 5.03 -0.05 -16.52
C SER A 213 6.30 -0.15 -15.68
N CYS A 214 6.74 0.94 -15.04
CA CYS A 214 7.89 0.91 -14.17
C CYS A 214 7.68 0.01 -12.95
N LEU A 215 6.55 0.16 -12.24
CA LEU A 215 6.24 -0.64 -11.05
C LEU A 215 6.25 -2.13 -11.37
N LEU A 216 5.66 -2.53 -12.49
CA LEU A 216 5.65 -3.91 -12.97
C LEU A 216 7.06 -4.41 -13.30
N ASN A 217 7.80 -3.67 -14.13
CA ASN A 217 9.11 -4.09 -14.65
C ASN A 217 10.18 -4.22 -13.55
N VAL A 218 10.03 -3.48 -12.45
CA VAL A 218 11.01 -3.47 -11.37
C VAL A 218 10.57 -4.31 -10.16
N ASP A 219 9.50 -5.12 -10.27
CA ASP A 219 8.88 -5.93 -9.20
C ASP A 219 8.65 -5.09 -7.92
N CYS A 220 8.12 -3.89 -8.10
CA CYS A 220 7.75 -3.00 -7.01
C CYS A 220 6.37 -3.39 -6.49
N ARG A 221 6.20 -3.46 -5.16
CA ARG A 221 4.87 -3.60 -4.54
C ARG A 221 4.44 -2.31 -3.88
N VAL A 222 3.15 -2.01 -3.95
CA VAL A 222 2.54 -0.88 -3.26
C VAL A 222 1.68 -1.42 -2.11
N GLN A 223 1.86 -0.89 -0.91
CA GLN A 223 1.02 -1.26 0.23
C GLN A 223 -0.23 -0.38 0.27
N ARG A 224 -0.06 0.95 0.28
CA ARG A 224 -1.13 1.94 0.16
C ARG A 224 -0.99 2.76 -1.12
N LEU A 225 -2.07 2.85 -1.89
CA LEU A 225 -2.22 3.76 -3.01
C LEU A 225 -3.22 4.86 -2.62
N SER A 226 -2.79 6.12 -2.70
CA SER A 226 -3.62 7.32 -2.57
C SER A 226 -3.74 8.01 -3.92
N ILE A 227 -4.95 8.32 -4.36
CA ILE A 227 -5.22 9.21 -5.50
C ILE A 227 -6.09 10.35 -5.00
N GLU A 228 -5.54 11.56 -5.00
CA GLU A 228 -6.09 12.69 -4.25
C GLU A 228 -6.19 13.97 -5.09
N ASP A 229 -7.34 14.65 -5.02
CA ASP A 229 -7.58 16.01 -5.50
C ASP A 229 -7.29 16.25 -7.00
N THR A 230 -7.51 15.26 -7.85
CA THR A 230 -7.17 15.31 -9.28
C THR A 230 -8.40 15.14 -10.19
N SER A 231 -8.27 15.56 -11.45
CA SER A 231 -9.27 15.35 -12.50
C SER A 231 -9.04 14.01 -13.21
N PHE A 232 -10.11 13.24 -13.45
CA PHE A 232 -10.10 11.94 -14.15
C PHE A 232 -10.61 12.00 -15.60
N ALA A 233 -10.88 13.19 -16.14
CA ALA A 233 -11.47 13.37 -17.46
C ALA A 233 -10.72 12.65 -18.61
N ALA A 234 -9.42 12.47 -18.46
CA ALA A 234 -8.55 11.86 -19.47
C ALA A 234 -7.94 10.51 -19.02
N VAL A 235 -8.59 9.84 -18.06
CA VAL A 235 -8.19 8.51 -17.59
C VAL A 235 -9.19 7.48 -18.09
N THR A 236 -8.78 6.53 -18.92
CA THR A 236 -9.66 5.43 -19.32
C THR A 236 -9.71 4.34 -18.24
N SER A 237 -10.85 3.65 -18.10
CA SER A 237 -11.00 2.58 -17.12
C SER A 237 -10.04 1.41 -17.37
N SER A 238 -9.73 1.10 -18.62
CA SER A 238 -8.78 0.03 -18.97
C SER A 238 -7.37 0.33 -18.46
N VAL A 239 -6.86 1.55 -18.71
CA VAL A 239 -5.54 1.98 -18.22
C VAL A 239 -5.53 2.09 -16.70
N PHE A 240 -6.62 2.57 -16.09
CA PHE A 240 -6.71 2.65 -14.64
C PHE A 240 -6.72 1.27 -13.98
N LEU A 241 -7.50 0.32 -14.52
CA LEU A 241 -7.54 -1.06 -14.05
C LEU A 241 -6.16 -1.74 -14.19
N GLU A 242 -5.49 -1.54 -15.32
CA GLU A 242 -4.15 -2.08 -15.54
C GLU A 242 -3.15 -1.49 -14.53
N PHE A 243 -3.21 -0.18 -14.29
CA PHE A 243 -2.40 0.47 -13.25
C PHE A 243 -2.65 -0.13 -11.87
N LEU A 244 -3.92 -0.32 -11.47
CA LEU A 244 -4.29 -0.95 -10.21
C LEU A 244 -3.77 -2.39 -10.09
N ARG A 245 -3.86 -3.18 -11.16
CA ARG A 245 -3.35 -4.56 -11.21
C ARG A 245 -1.84 -4.62 -11.09
N ASN A 246 -1.13 -3.73 -11.77
CA ASN A 246 0.33 -3.67 -11.77
C ASN A 246 0.88 -3.15 -10.43
N ALA A 247 0.22 -2.17 -9.81
CA ALA A 247 0.57 -1.69 -8.48
C ALA A 247 0.20 -2.69 -7.37
N ALA A 248 -0.88 -3.44 -7.58
CA ALA A 248 -1.46 -4.42 -6.66
C ALA A 248 -1.57 -3.94 -5.19
N PRO A 249 -2.15 -2.76 -4.92
CA PRO A 249 -2.19 -2.19 -3.58
C PRO A 249 -3.05 -3.03 -2.62
N THR A 250 -2.62 -3.12 -1.36
CA THR A 250 -3.43 -3.73 -0.28
C THR A 250 -4.43 -2.74 0.32
N HIS A 251 -4.15 -1.45 0.24
CA HIS A 251 -5.03 -0.36 0.65
C HIS A 251 -5.17 0.66 -0.47
N ILE A 252 -6.40 0.97 -0.87
CA ILE A 252 -6.72 2.02 -1.84
C ILE A 252 -7.43 3.18 -1.14
N PHE A 253 -6.97 4.40 -1.38
CA PHE A 253 -7.57 5.65 -0.89
C PHE A 253 -7.81 6.57 -2.08
N ILE A 254 -9.08 6.91 -2.34
CA ILE A 254 -9.50 7.78 -3.44
C ILE A 254 -10.25 8.96 -2.83
N TYR A 255 -9.74 10.17 -3.05
CA TYR A 255 -10.27 11.39 -2.45
C TYR A 255 -10.34 12.54 -3.46
N GLY A 256 -11.46 13.27 -3.48
CA GLY A 256 -11.54 14.56 -4.18
C GLY A 256 -11.39 14.45 -5.70
N ILE A 257 -11.91 13.38 -6.31
CA ILE A 257 -11.80 13.15 -7.76
C ILE A 257 -12.89 13.94 -8.50
N ARG A 258 -12.47 14.73 -9.49
CA ARG A 258 -13.33 15.60 -10.31
C ARG A 258 -13.34 15.18 -11.78
N ASP A 259 -14.29 15.75 -12.53
CA ASP A 259 -14.46 15.59 -13.98
C ASP A 259 -14.41 14.14 -14.45
N CYS A 260 -14.84 13.20 -13.60
CA CYS A 260 -14.96 11.82 -14.00
C CYS A 260 -16.31 11.58 -14.67
N SER A 261 -16.40 10.54 -15.47
CA SER A 261 -17.62 9.92 -15.96
C SER A 261 -17.78 8.54 -15.31
N TYR A 262 -18.98 7.96 -15.43
CA TYR A 262 -19.20 6.59 -14.98
C TYR A 262 -18.27 5.57 -15.65
N ASP A 263 -17.79 5.88 -16.87
CA ASP A 263 -16.90 5.00 -17.63
C ASP A 263 -15.47 4.95 -17.07
N ASN A 264 -15.04 5.93 -16.27
CA ASN A 264 -13.71 5.89 -15.63
C ASN A 264 -13.67 4.82 -14.52
N PHE A 265 -14.81 4.52 -13.91
CA PHE A 265 -14.98 3.52 -12.86
C PHE A 265 -15.87 2.38 -13.35
N SER A 266 -15.37 1.63 -14.34
CA SER A 266 -16.07 0.46 -14.85
C SER A 266 -16.33 -0.58 -13.74
N PRO A 267 -17.29 -1.51 -13.93
CA PRO A 267 -17.55 -2.57 -12.97
C PRO A 267 -16.31 -3.36 -12.54
N GLU A 268 -15.37 -3.59 -13.47
CA GLU A 268 -14.12 -4.30 -13.20
C GLU A 268 -13.16 -3.50 -12.32
N VAL A 269 -13.11 -2.17 -12.49
CA VAL A 269 -12.34 -1.27 -11.62
C VAL A 269 -12.92 -1.31 -10.21
N LEU A 270 -14.24 -1.17 -10.10
CA LEU A 270 -14.92 -1.17 -8.80
C LEU A 270 -14.78 -2.52 -8.09
N GLU A 271 -14.97 -3.63 -8.81
CA GLU A 271 -14.75 -4.98 -8.29
C GLU A 271 -13.31 -5.16 -7.78
N PHE A 272 -12.32 -4.66 -8.53
CA PHE A 272 -10.93 -4.69 -8.06
C PHE A 272 -10.75 -3.92 -6.74
N ILE A 273 -11.36 -2.74 -6.63
CA ILE A 273 -11.26 -1.88 -5.44
C ILE A 273 -11.93 -2.54 -4.23
N VAL A 274 -13.19 -2.98 -4.35
CA VAL A 274 -13.97 -3.53 -3.22
C VAL A 274 -13.47 -4.89 -2.73
N THR A 275 -12.61 -5.55 -3.51
CA THR A 275 -11.96 -6.81 -3.14
C THR A 275 -10.60 -6.62 -2.46
N ARG A 276 -10.13 -5.38 -2.29
CA ARG A 276 -8.90 -5.12 -1.54
C ARG A 276 -9.14 -5.26 -0.03
N PRO A 277 -8.14 -5.67 0.76
CA PRO A 277 -8.28 -5.78 2.22
C PRO A 277 -8.80 -4.50 2.89
N LYS A 278 -8.39 -3.33 2.37
CA LYS A 278 -8.85 -2.01 2.81
C LYS A 278 -9.10 -1.07 1.64
N PHE A 279 -10.20 -0.32 1.66
CA PHE A 279 -10.39 0.77 0.70
C PHE A 279 -11.21 1.95 1.25
N GLU A 280 -10.96 3.14 0.73
CA GLU A 280 -11.67 4.36 1.11
C GLU A 280 -11.96 5.19 -0.14
N ILE A 281 -13.22 5.57 -0.36
CA ILE A 281 -13.68 6.39 -1.47
C ILE A 281 -14.44 7.58 -0.90
N ILE A 282 -13.95 8.78 -1.14
CA ILE A 282 -14.42 10.00 -0.49
C ILE A 282 -14.47 11.14 -1.52
N TYR A 283 -15.58 11.88 -1.59
CA TYR A 283 -15.77 13.03 -2.48
C TYR A 283 -15.36 12.76 -3.95
N VAL A 284 -16.04 11.83 -4.62
CA VAL A 284 -15.85 11.54 -6.05
C VAL A 284 -17.07 11.98 -6.85
N GLN A 285 -16.84 12.77 -7.89
CA GLN A 285 -17.86 13.19 -8.86
C GLN A 285 -17.78 12.33 -10.11
N PRO A 286 -18.90 12.06 -10.82
CA PRO A 286 -20.23 12.59 -10.56
C PRO A 286 -20.95 11.76 -9.50
N GLU A 287 -21.87 12.40 -8.78
CA GLU A 287 -22.78 11.72 -7.87
C GLU A 287 -24.10 11.37 -8.60
N PRO A 288 -24.73 10.21 -8.34
CA PRO A 288 -24.29 9.17 -7.42
C PRO A 288 -23.16 8.31 -8.01
N PHE A 289 -22.11 8.07 -7.23
CA PHE A 289 -20.98 7.21 -7.57
C PHE A 289 -21.45 5.78 -7.91
N PRO A 290 -20.91 5.13 -8.96
CA PRO A 290 -21.48 3.91 -9.56
C PRO A 290 -21.25 2.62 -8.74
N ILE A 291 -21.23 2.69 -7.42
CA ILE A 291 -21.35 1.51 -6.55
C ILE A 291 -22.85 1.25 -6.34
N ASP A 292 -23.33 0.12 -6.83
CA ASP A 292 -24.68 -0.41 -6.65
C ASP A 292 -24.67 -1.68 -5.78
N ASP A 293 -25.83 -2.33 -5.67
CA ASP A 293 -26.00 -3.54 -4.87
C ASP A 293 -25.15 -4.71 -5.39
N ASP A 294 -24.94 -4.82 -6.70
CA ASP A 294 -24.17 -5.90 -7.33
C ASP A 294 -22.67 -5.76 -7.02
N ILE A 295 -22.12 -4.56 -7.16
CA ILE A 295 -20.74 -4.27 -6.77
C ILE A 295 -20.56 -4.43 -5.26
N PHE A 296 -21.52 -3.95 -4.46
CA PHE A 296 -21.45 -4.04 -3.01
C PHE A 296 -21.52 -5.49 -2.51
N ALA A 297 -22.29 -6.36 -3.18
CA ALA A 297 -22.36 -7.80 -2.87
C ALA A 297 -21.03 -8.55 -3.12
N LYS A 298 -20.11 -7.99 -3.91
CA LYS A 298 -18.77 -8.53 -4.17
C LYS A 298 -17.71 -8.10 -3.15
N LEU A 299 -18.08 -7.29 -2.15
CA LEU A 299 -17.15 -6.77 -1.16
C LEU A 299 -16.51 -7.89 -0.33
N THR A 300 -15.17 -7.93 -0.35
CA THR A 300 -14.34 -8.81 0.50
C THR A 300 -13.42 -8.03 1.45
N ALA A 301 -13.48 -6.69 1.40
CA ALA A 301 -12.69 -5.82 2.25
C ALA A 301 -13.02 -6.01 3.75
N SER A 302 -11.98 -6.11 4.57
CA SER A 302 -12.10 -6.14 6.03
C SER A 302 -12.37 -4.75 6.62
N GLU A 303 -11.84 -3.71 5.99
CA GLU A 303 -12.01 -2.32 6.38
C GLU A 303 -12.42 -1.49 5.17
N PHE A 304 -13.50 -0.72 5.25
CA PHE A 304 -13.88 0.16 4.15
C PHE A 304 -14.60 1.45 4.56
N THR A 305 -14.43 2.48 3.74
CA THR A 305 -15.18 3.74 3.81
C THR A 305 -15.72 4.10 2.44
N ILE A 306 -17.04 4.24 2.33
CA ILE A 306 -17.73 4.75 1.14
C ILE A 306 -18.40 6.06 1.55
N ASN A 307 -17.66 7.16 1.48
CA ASN A 307 -18.14 8.50 1.80
C ASN A 307 -18.43 9.30 0.52
N VAL A 308 -19.31 8.74 -0.30
CA VAL A 308 -19.85 9.31 -1.53
C VAL A 308 -21.33 8.91 -1.62
N THR A 309 -22.15 9.70 -2.30
CA THR A 309 -23.51 9.27 -2.64
C THR A 309 -23.41 8.08 -3.59
N THR A 310 -24.08 6.96 -3.31
CA THR A 310 -24.02 5.73 -4.12
C THR A 310 -25.39 5.32 -4.64
N LYS A 311 -25.45 4.25 -5.43
CA LYS A 311 -26.68 3.60 -5.90
C LYS A 311 -27.08 2.41 -5.01
N ILE A 312 -26.42 2.20 -3.87
CA ILE A 312 -26.72 1.11 -2.94
C ILE A 312 -28.11 1.34 -2.33
N THR A 313 -28.97 0.34 -2.42
CA THR A 313 -30.34 0.39 -1.91
C THR A 313 -30.45 -0.05 -0.45
N ALA A 314 -31.61 0.17 0.16
CA ALA A 314 -31.91 -0.38 1.49
C ALA A 314 -31.78 -1.90 1.53
N ASP A 315 -32.21 -2.57 0.45
CA ASP A 315 -32.22 -4.03 0.37
C ASP A 315 -30.83 -4.59 0.11
N GLY A 316 -29.98 -3.89 -0.66
CA GLY A 316 -28.56 -4.19 -0.77
C GLY A 316 -27.85 -4.16 0.58
N ILE A 317 -28.11 -3.13 1.40
CA ILE A 317 -27.55 -3.02 2.76
C ILE A 317 -28.07 -4.14 3.67
N LYS A 318 -29.38 -4.44 3.65
CA LYS A 318 -29.94 -5.55 4.42
C LYS A 318 -29.32 -6.89 4.02
N SER A 319 -29.18 -7.14 2.72
CA SER A 319 -28.58 -8.35 2.17
C SER A 319 -27.13 -8.51 2.64
N PHE A 320 -26.35 -7.43 2.58
CA PHE A 320 -24.98 -7.42 3.09
C PHE A 320 -24.88 -7.71 4.59
N VAL A 321 -25.72 -7.08 5.41
CA VAL A 321 -25.78 -7.34 6.86
C VAL A 321 -26.19 -8.79 7.15
N GLY A 322 -27.15 -9.34 6.39
CA GLY A 322 -27.50 -10.76 6.45
C GLY A 322 -26.33 -11.68 6.09
N GLY A 323 -25.52 -11.30 5.09
CA GLY A 323 -24.29 -11.99 4.72
C GLY A 323 -23.19 -11.92 5.79
N LEU A 324 -23.07 -10.81 6.51
CA LEU A 324 -22.16 -10.71 7.66
C LEU A 324 -22.57 -11.66 8.78
N ALA A 325 -23.86 -11.72 9.07
CA ALA A 325 -24.39 -12.58 10.12
C ALA A 325 -24.18 -14.08 9.84
N SER A 326 -24.27 -14.49 8.57
CA SER A 326 -24.02 -15.86 8.14
C SER A 326 -22.54 -16.21 7.99
N GLY A 327 -21.63 -15.24 8.16
CA GLY A 327 -20.19 -15.42 7.96
C GLY A 327 -19.76 -15.46 6.49
N LYS A 328 -20.63 -15.03 5.56
CA LYS A 328 -20.29 -14.89 4.13
C LYS A 328 -19.26 -13.77 3.91
N HIS A 329 -19.34 -12.70 4.69
CA HIS A 329 -18.43 -11.57 4.64
C HIS A 329 -17.62 -11.45 5.94
N GLU A 330 -16.33 -11.12 5.84
CA GLU A 330 -15.44 -10.87 6.97
C GLU A 330 -15.11 -9.38 7.06
N VAL A 331 -15.96 -8.61 7.75
CA VAL A 331 -15.77 -7.16 7.92
C VAL A 331 -15.43 -6.86 9.37
N VAL A 332 -14.35 -6.13 9.60
CA VAL A 332 -13.99 -5.58 10.91
C VAL A 332 -14.69 -4.23 11.08
N LYS A 333 -14.57 -3.34 10.08
CA LYS A 333 -15.13 -1.99 10.12
C LYS A 333 -15.56 -1.51 8.74
N GLY A 334 -16.80 -1.08 8.60
CA GLY A 334 -17.36 -0.49 7.39
C GLY A 334 -18.05 0.84 7.70
N LEU A 335 -17.87 1.84 6.85
CA LEU A 335 -18.60 3.10 6.92
C LEU A 335 -19.21 3.40 5.54
N ILE A 336 -20.52 3.66 5.49
CA ILE A 336 -21.24 3.97 4.25
C ILE A 336 -22.04 5.25 4.45
N ARG A 337 -21.84 6.25 3.60
CA ARG A 337 -22.72 7.41 3.50
C ARG A 337 -23.99 7.00 2.76
N THR A 338 -25.14 7.27 3.35
CA THR A 338 -26.43 6.89 2.78
C THR A 338 -27.47 7.99 2.96
N GLY A 339 -28.34 8.15 1.97
CA GLY A 339 -29.56 8.95 2.07
C GLY A 339 -30.81 8.11 2.32
N VAL A 340 -30.68 6.79 2.48
CA VAL A 340 -31.80 5.84 2.40
C VAL A 340 -32.57 5.74 3.73
N PHE A 341 -31.96 6.11 4.85
CA PHE A 341 -32.56 5.99 6.19
C PHE A 341 -32.75 7.34 6.85
N SER A 342 -33.94 7.58 7.43
CA SER A 342 -34.35 8.91 7.89
C SER A 342 -34.39 9.10 9.41
N SER A 343 -34.44 8.04 10.22
CA SER A 343 -34.55 8.22 11.69
C SER A 343 -34.29 6.99 12.57
N SER A 344 -34.30 5.77 12.05
CA SER A 344 -33.99 4.55 12.82
C SER A 344 -33.38 3.48 11.92
N SER A 345 -32.54 2.60 12.49
CA SER A 345 -32.05 1.42 11.78
C SER A 345 -33.25 0.53 11.43
N PRO A 346 -33.55 0.28 10.14
CA PRO A 346 -34.79 -0.40 9.77
C PRO A 346 -34.71 -1.91 9.80
N PHE A 347 -33.62 -2.49 10.32
CA PHE A 347 -33.45 -3.94 10.35
C PHE A 347 -32.80 -4.41 11.63
N SER A 348 -33.31 -5.55 12.12
CA SER A 348 -32.76 -6.28 13.26
C SER A 348 -31.35 -6.75 12.93
N THR A 349 -30.37 -6.37 13.74
CA THR A 349 -28.99 -6.80 13.58
C THR A 349 -28.72 -8.03 14.45
N PRO A 350 -28.13 -9.10 13.89
CA PRO A 350 -27.69 -10.24 14.68
C PRO A 350 -26.65 -9.84 15.74
N SER A 351 -26.58 -10.58 16.85
CA SER A 351 -25.76 -10.20 18.02
C SER A 351 -24.26 -10.02 17.74
N ASN A 352 -23.75 -10.63 16.67
CA ASN A 352 -22.36 -10.53 16.21
C ASN A 352 -22.09 -9.35 15.26
N VAL A 353 -23.11 -8.61 14.84
CA VAL A 353 -23.02 -7.45 13.95
C VAL A 353 -23.64 -6.24 14.63
N LYS A 354 -22.88 -5.17 14.78
CA LYS A 354 -23.37 -3.88 15.28
C LYS A 354 -23.47 -2.91 14.11
N VAL A 355 -24.70 -2.51 13.79
CA VAL A 355 -24.99 -1.45 12.82
C VAL A 355 -25.48 -0.23 13.58
N SER A 356 -24.82 0.91 13.39
CA SER A 356 -25.18 2.18 14.03
C SER A 356 -25.44 3.22 12.95
N LEU A 357 -26.57 3.92 13.05
CA LEU A 357 -26.85 5.09 12.23
C LEU A 357 -26.24 6.31 12.92
N ILE A 358 -25.33 7.00 12.23
CA ILE A 358 -24.62 8.17 12.75
C ILE A 358 -25.01 9.37 11.91
N THR A 359 -25.35 10.48 12.56
CA THR A 359 -25.56 11.76 11.88
C THR A 359 -24.23 12.50 11.78
N ASP A 360 -23.93 13.09 10.62
CA ASP A 360 -22.80 14.01 10.49
C ASP A 360 -23.09 15.32 11.24
N PRO A 361 -22.42 15.64 12.36
CA PRO A 361 -22.67 16.90 13.06
C PRO A 361 -22.14 18.10 12.28
N ASN A 362 -21.20 17.90 11.35
CA ASN A 362 -20.51 18.98 10.65
C ASN A 362 -21.18 19.40 9.35
N ASN A 363 -22.24 18.70 8.93
CA ASN A 363 -22.89 18.95 7.64
C ASN A 363 -24.11 19.88 7.78
N MET A 364 -23.88 21.12 8.22
CA MET A 364 -24.95 22.14 8.35
C MET A 364 -25.54 22.57 6.99
N TYR A 365 -24.87 22.29 5.87
CA TYR A 365 -25.24 22.82 4.55
C TYR A 365 -25.76 21.79 3.53
N ASN A 366 -25.57 20.48 3.76
CA ASN A 366 -26.26 19.46 2.96
C ASN A 366 -27.46 18.93 3.75
N SER A 367 -28.58 18.73 3.04
CA SER A 367 -29.79 18.10 3.56
C SER A 367 -29.53 16.63 3.93
N LYS A 368 -28.91 16.43 5.10
CA LYS A 368 -28.80 15.21 5.90
C LYS A 368 -28.11 14.00 5.25
N PRO A 369 -26.77 13.93 5.23
CA PRO A 369 -26.10 12.65 5.05
C PRO A 369 -26.08 11.91 6.39
N TYR A 370 -26.89 10.86 6.47
CA TYR A 370 -26.70 9.85 7.51
C TYR A 370 -25.55 8.93 7.08
N TYR A 371 -24.79 8.43 8.04
CA TYR A 371 -23.83 7.36 7.82
C TYR A 371 -24.32 6.10 8.50
N ILE A 372 -24.05 4.97 7.87
CA ILE A 372 -24.15 3.66 8.50
C ILE A 372 -22.74 3.25 8.86
N GLU A 373 -22.47 3.16 10.16
CA GLU A 373 -21.30 2.48 10.67
C GLU A 373 -21.64 1.02 10.93
N ILE A 374 -20.89 0.12 10.31
CA ILE A 374 -21.00 -1.32 10.45
C ILE A 374 -19.72 -1.80 11.14
N THR A 375 -19.88 -2.45 12.28
CA THR A 375 -18.79 -3.15 12.97
C THR A 375 -19.24 -4.57 13.21
N ALA A 376 -18.46 -5.56 12.77
CA ALA A 376 -18.75 -6.96 13.08
C ALA A 376 -17.60 -7.51 13.91
N THR A 377 -17.95 -8.20 15.00
CA THR A 377 -16.98 -8.99 15.75
C THR A 377 -16.99 -10.37 15.13
N THR A 378 -16.19 -10.56 14.08
CA THR A 378 -15.87 -11.89 13.60
C THR A 378 -14.99 -12.57 14.66
N LYS A 379 -15.60 -13.09 15.73
CA LYS A 379 -14.98 -14.17 16.49
C LYS A 379 -14.91 -15.34 15.52
N CYS A 380 -13.82 -15.40 14.76
CA CYS A 380 -13.49 -16.59 14.00
C CYS A 380 -13.16 -17.65 15.05
N THR A 381 -14.18 -18.38 15.52
CA THR A 381 -13.98 -19.62 16.23
C THR A 381 -13.26 -20.51 15.23
N ALA A 382 -11.93 -20.52 15.31
CA ALA A 382 -11.10 -21.43 14.54
C ALA A 382 -11.67 -22.82 14.79
N LYS A 383 -12.41 -23.34 13.81
CA LYS A 383 -12.85 -24.72 13.84
C LYS A 383 -11.56 -25.52 13.74
N THR A 384 -11.05 -25.95 14.88
CA THR A 384 -10.02 -26.98 14.97
C THR A 384 -10.58 -28.18 14.21
N LYS A 385 -10.09 -28.40 12.99
CA LYS A 385 -10.34 -29.64 12.26
C LYS A 385 -9.84 -30.76 13.17
N THR A 386 -10.78 -31.56 13.65
CA THR A 386 -10.54 -32.79 14.41
C THR A 386 -10.34 -33.94 13.44
#